data_AF-A0A2V5VXB6-F1
#
_entry.id   AF-A0A2V5VXB6-F1
#
_cell.length_a   1.000
_cell.length_b   1.000
_cell.length_c   1.000
_cell.angle_alpha   90.00
_cell.angle_beta   90.00
_cell.angle_gamma   90.00
#
_symmetry.space_group_name_H-M   'P 1'
#
loop_
_entity.id
_entity.type
_entity.pdbx_description
1 polymer ?
#
loop_
_entity_poly.entity_id
_entity_poly.type
_entity_poly.pdbx_seq_one_letter_code
_entity_poly.pdbx_strand_id
1 'polypeptide(L)'
;MDNLAPAISPPPGIGDAKPANPAVLDWAQEVARLTEPENIFWCDGSEKENAWLLEQAQRLGVVLKLNAEKKPGSYLHRSNPNDVARVEQFTLICTPTKEEAGPTNNWAAPAETYTKLHEMLRGAMRGRTMFVVPYIMGPPDSPLTKVGFEITDSIYVVLSMRIMTRMGAVAVKRLGNNPNGEWNRGVHSLLDVNPDRRLICHFPQDNAIISVGSGYGGNVLLSKKCLALRIGSYLARKQGWLAEHMLILGVEAPDGRKHYVAAAFPSACGKTNFAMLIPPAHFKGWKVTTVGDDIAWMQIGKDGRLYAVNPENGYFGVVPGTSYKSNPNAMKSIEHDT
;
A
#
# COMPACT_ATOMS: atom_id res chain seq x y z
N MET A 1 28.79 2.03 -0.30
CA MET A 1 27.57 2.73 0.13
C MET A 1 27.29 2.27 1.54
N ASP A 2 27.37 3.21 2.47
CA ASP A 2 26.86 3.01 3.83
C ASP A 2 25.44 2.45 3.75
N ASN A 3 25.12 1.50 4.62
CA ASN A 3 23.85 0.80 4.68
C ASN A 3 22.66 1.76 4.43
N LEU A 4 21.87 1.52 3.37
CA LEU A 4 20.78 2.42 2.95
C LEU A 4 19.62 2.49 3.96
N ALA A 5 19.51 1.51 4.85
CA ALA A 5 18.50 1.46 5.90
C ALA A 5 19.09 0.76 7.13
N PRO A 6 19.99 1.43 7.86
CA PRO A 6 20.65 0.83 9.01
C PRO A 6 19.63 0.46 10.09
N ALA A 7 19.93 -0.64 10.80
CA ALA A 7 19.09 -1.13 11.88
C ALA A 7 18.84 -0.05 12.95
N ILE A 8 17.64 -0.08 13.49
CA ILE A 8 17.20 0.76 14.61
C ILE A 8 16.81 -0.12 15.79
N SER A 9 17.21 0.33 16.98
CA SER A 9 16.95 -0.38 18.23
C SER A 9 15.86 0.36 19.01
N PRO A 10 14.62 -0.15 19.03
CA PRO A 10 13.55 0.50 19.78
C PRO A 10 13.70 0.33 21.29
N PRO A 11 13.19 1.29 22.09
CA PRO A 11 13.00 1.08 23.52
C PRO A 11 11.88 0.04 23.78
N PRO A 12 11.81 -0.54 25.00
CA PRO A 12 10.72 -1.46 25.36
C PRO A 12 9.32 -0.88 25.12
N GLY A 13 8.41 -1.70 24.61
CA GLY A 13 7.05 -1.28 24.28
C GLY A 13 6.93 -0.44 23.00
N ILE A 14 7.88 -0.58 22.07
CA ILE A 14 7.80 -0.12 20.68
C ILE A 14 8.38 -1.24 19.80
N GLY A 15 7.67 -1.65 18.75
CA GLY A 15 8.14 -2.67 17.81
C GLY A 15 8.12 -4.10 18.35
N ASP A 16 7.40 -4.37 19.44
CA ASP A 16 7.29 -5.67 20.10
C ASP A 16 5.87 -6.28 20.04
N ALA A 17 4.97 -5.70 19.23
CA ALA A 17 3.58 -6.12 19.06
C ALA A 17 3.39 -7.38 18.20
N LYS A 18 4.10 -8.45 18.57
CA LYS A 18 4.05 -9.75 17.91
C LYS A 18 2.64 -10.35 17.98
N PRO A 19 2.04 -10.80 16.85
CA PRO A 19 0.73 -11.44 16.86
C PRO A 19 0.79 -12.84 17.47
N ALA A 20 -0.34 -13.35 17.94
CA ALA A 20 -0.45 -14.73 18.45
C ALA A 20 -0.73 -15.77 17.35
N ASN A 21 -0.92 -15.35 16.09
CA ASN A 21 -1.21 -16.25 14.98
C ASN A 21 0.07 -17.01 14.54
N PRO A 22 0.14 -18.35 14.73
CA PRO A 22 1.36 -19.10 14.47
C PRO A 22 1.79 -19.07 13.00
N ALA A 23 0.85 -19.07 12.05
CA ALA A 23 1.18 -19.01 10.62
C ALA A 23 1.90 -17.72 10.23
N VAL A 24 1.54 -16.59 10.86
CA VAL A 24 2.25 -15.31 10.65
C VAL A 24 3.64 -15.34 11.27
N LEU A 25 3.77 -15.95 12.46
CA LEU A 25 5.06 -16.06 13.14
C LEU A 25 6.03 -16.95 12.35
N ASP A 26 5.57 -18.10 11.88
CA ASP A 26 6.38 -19.03 11.10
C ASP A 26 6.83 -18.40 9.79
N TRP A 27 5.93 -17.72 9.08
CA TRP A 27 6.26 -16.97 7.87
C TRP A 27 7.29 -15.86 8.13
N ALA A 28 7.10 -15.05 9.17
CA ALA A 28 8.05 -13.98 9.49
C ALA A 28 9.43 -14.54 9.86
N GLN A 29 9.48 -15.68 10.57
CA GLN A 29 10.73 -16.35 10.90
C GLN A 29 11.39 -17.00 9.68
N GLU A 30 10.62 -17.54 8.73
CA GLU A 30 11.13 -18.03 7.46
C GLU A 30 11.78 -16.90 6.65
N VAL A 31 11.10 -15.77 6.52
CA VAL A 31 11.64 -14.59 5.83
C VAL A 31 12.87 -14.05 6.56
N ALA A 32 12.86 -13.97 7.89
CA ALA A 32 14.03 -13.54 8.66
C ALA A 32 15.24 -14.47 8.48
N ARG A 33 15.04 -15.79 8.44
CA ARG A 33 16.12 -16.75 8.16
C ARG A 33 16.70 -16.57 6.77
N LEU A 34 15.86 -16.22 5.79
CA LEU A 34 16.31 -15.95 4.43
C LEU A 34 17.07 -14.62 4.34
N THR A 35 16.52 -13.55 4.90
CA THR A 35 17.04 -12.19 4.72
C THR A 35 18.11 -11.77 5.71
N GLU A 36 18.26 -12.51 6.82
CA GLU A 36 19.24 -12.30 7.89
C GLU A 36 19.25 -10.86 8.45
N PRO A 37 18.10 -10.33 8.95
CA PRO A 37 18.05 -9.00 9.53
C PRO A 37 18.77 -8.91 10.87
N GLU A 38 19.17 -7.70 11.26
CA GLU A 38 19.75 -7.44 12.59
C GLU A 38 18.71 -7.65 13.70
N ASN A 39 17.49 -7.17 13.47
CA ASN A 39 16.38 -7.27 14.39
C ASN A 39 15.05 -7.27 13.65
N ILE A 40 14.02 -7.82 14.30
CA ILE A 40 12.64 -7.79 13.81
C ILE A 40 11.86 -6.74 14.60
N PHE A 41 11.13 -5.88 13.90
CA PHE A 41 10.27 -4.87 14.47
C PHE A 41 8.81 -5.17 14.10
N TRP A 42 7.96 -5.44 15.08
CA TRP A 42 6.54 -5.74 14.89
C TRP A 42 5.69 -4.48 15.03
N CYS A 43 5.16 -3.99 13.91
CA CYS A 43 4.45 -2.71 13.90
C CYS A 43 3.04 -2.82 14.50
N ASP A 44 2.68 -1.86 15.37
CA ASP A 44 1.39 -1.79 16.06
C ASP A 44 0.46 -0.68 15.54
N GLY A 45 0.99 0.29 14.77
CA GLY A 45 0.28 1.43 14.20
C GLY A 45 -0.09 2.55 15.17
N SER A 46 0.38 2.47 16.41
CA SER A 46 0.15 3.50 17.43
C SER A 46 0.81 4.83 17.09
N GLU A 47 0.33 5.90 17.72
CA GLU A 47 0.97 7.22 17.61
C GLU A 47 2.37 7.23 18.25
N LYS A 48 2.58 6.44 19.31
CA LYS A 48 3.89 6.32 19.97
C LYS A 48 4.92 5.70 19.02
N GLU A 49 4.55 4.62 18.35
CA GLU A 49 5.36 3.99 17.31
C GLU A 49 5.64 4.98 16.16
N ASN A 50 4.60 5.64 15.64
CA ASN A 50 4.72 6.59 14.54
C ASN A 50 5.68 7.74 14.86
N ALA A 51 5.52 8.36 16.04
CA ALA A 51 6.39 9.45 16.49
C ALA A 51 7.85 9.00 16.59
N TRP A 52 8.10 7.81 17.15
CA TRP A 52 9.44 7.26 17.27
C TRP A 52 10.06 6.92 15.90
N LEU A 53 9.31 6.30 15.00
CA LEU A 53 9.79 5.99 13.65
C LEU A 53 10.07 7.27 12.83
N LEU A 54 9.26 8.32 12.98
CA LEU A 54 9.53 9.62 12.35
C LEU A 54 10.81 10.27 12.88
N GLU A 55 11.08 10.15 14.19
CA GLU A 55 12.34 10.60 14.78
C GLU A 55 13.53 9.84 14.19
N GLN A 56 13.44 8.50 14.12
CA GLN A 56 14.50 7.69 13.53
C GLN A 56 14.69 7.99 12.04
N ALA A 57 13.62 8.15 11.27
CA ALA A 57 13.68 8.47 9.85
C ALA A 57 14.36 9.83 9.61
N GLN A 58 14.13 10.82 10.48
CA GLN A 58 14.85 12.10 10.43
C GLN A 58 16.33 11.95 10.79
N ARG A 59 16.64 11.23 11.88
CA ARG A 59 18.03 10.98 12.32
C ARG A 59 18.85 10.26 11.24
N LEU A 60 18.22 9.36 10.50
CA LEU A 60 18.82 8.62 9.39
C LEU A 60 18.81 9.39 8.06
N GLY A 61 18.25 10.60 8.01
CA GLY A 61 18.16 11.41 6.79
C GLY A 61 17.19 10.87 5.73
N VAL A 62 16.33 9.90 6.08
CA VAL A 62 15.32 9.34 5.19
C VAL A 62 14.23 10.37 4.88
N VAL A 63 13.87 11.19 5.87
CA VAL A 63 12.90 12.28 5.71
C VAL A 63 13.42 13.58 6.29
N LEU A 64 12.99 14.70 5.69
CA LEU A 64 13.27 16.04 6.16
C LEU A 64 11.97 16.65 6.68
N LYS A 65 11.96 17.11 7.93
CA LYS A 65 10.78 17.79 8.48
C LYS A 65 10.54 19.11 7.75
N LEU A 66 9.29 19.34 7.34
CA LEU A 66 8.89 20.61 6.74
C LEU A 66 8.67 21.69 7.81
N ASN A 67 8.53 22.94 7.36
CA ASN A 67 8.22 24.05 8.27
C ASN A 67 6.86 23.81 8.95
N ALA A 68 6.87 23.65 10.27
CA ALA A 68 5.69 23.26 11.05
C ALA A 68 4.58 24.32 11.09
N GLU A 69 4.89 25.60 10.87
CA GLU A 69 3.88 26.66 10.78
C GLU A 69 3.12 26.61 9.45
N LYS A 70 3.81 26.20 8.38
CA LYS A 70 3.23 26.13 7.03
C LYS A 70 2.62 24.77 6.70
N LYS A 71 3.23 23.70 7.19
CA LYS A 71 2.90 22.29 6.92
C LYS A 71 3.13 21.44 8.18
N PRO A 72 2.29 21.60 9.22
CA PRO A 72 2.43 20.85 10.46
C PRO A 72 2.38 19.34 10.20
N GLY A 73 3.15 18.57 10.97
CA GLY A 73 3.20 17.10 10.85
C GLY A 73 3.72 16.57 9.51
N SER A 74 4.27 17.41 8.63
CA SER A 74 4.60 17.02 7.26
C SER A 74 6.10 16.87 7.00
N TYR A 75 6.45 15.98 6.07
CA TYR A 75 7.83 15.58 5.78
C TYR A 75 8.12 15.50 4.28
N LEU A 76 9.40 15.68 3.91
CA LEU A 76 9.90 15.52 2.55
C LEU A 76 10.84 14.31 2.49
N HIS A 77 10.49 13.32 1.67
CA HIS A 77 11.39 12.25 1.24
C HIS A 77 11.95 12.56 -0.15
N ARG A 78 13.25 12.34 -0.35
CA ARG A 78 13.90 12.41 -1.67
C ARG A 78 14.44 11.03 -2.02
N SER A 79 13.88 10.41 -3.05
CA SER A 79 14.30 9.07 -3.47
C SER A 79 15.60 9.09 -4.26
N ASN A 80 16.14 7.90 -4.53
CA ASN A 80 17.25 7.74 -5.46
C ASN A 80 16.81 8.18 -6.88
N PRO A 81 17.62 8.95 -7.64
CA PRO A 81 17.27 9.38 -9.00
C PRO A 81 16.92 8.24 -9.98
N ASN A 82 17.42 7.02 -9.76
CA ASN A 82 17.08 5.85 -10.59
C ASN A 82 15.74 5.18 -10.19
N ASP A 83 15.09 5.67 -9.14
CA ASP A 83 13.92 5.06 -8.51
C ASP A 83 12.86 6.12 -8.17
N VAL A 84 12.16 6.56 -9.21
CA VAL A 84 11.23 7.70 -9.17
C VAL A 84 9.84 7.38 -9.72
N ALA A 85 9.61 6.13 -10.13
CA ALA A 85 8.36 5.70 -10.76
C ALA A 85 8.15 4.18 -10.66
N ARG A 86 6.94 3.74 -11.03
CA ARG A 86 6.67 2.32 -11.28
C ARG A 86 7.48 1.84 -12.49
N VAL A 87 7.95 0.59 -12.45
CA VAL A 87 8.70 -0.05 -13.54
C VAL A 87 7.90 -1.21 -14.12
N GLU A 88 7.05 -0.89 -15.09
CA GLU A 88 6.09 -1.87 -15.64
C GLU A 88 6.79 -3.07 -16.28
N GLN A 89 7.94 -2.86 -16.94
CA GLN A 89 8.76 -3.91 -17.55
C GLN A 89 9.34 -4.92 -16.54
N PHE A 90 9.43 -4.55 -15.26
CA PHE A 90 9.92 -5.42 -14.18
C PHE A 90 8.80 -5.86 -13.23
N THR A 91 7.56 -5.58 -13.60
CA THR A 91 6.37 -6.01 -12.86
C THR A 91 5.84 -7.29 -13.49
N LEU A 92 5.87 -8.41 -12.75
CA LEU A 92 5.57 -9.75 -13.26
C LEU A 92 4.33 -10.36 -12.59
N ILE A 93 3.53 -11.08 -13.38
CA ILE A 93 2.43 -11.93 -12.92
C ILE A 93 2.85 -13.39 -13.07
N CYS A 94 3.03 -14.07 -11.95
CA CYS A 94 3.57 -15.43 -11.89
C CYS A 94 2.43 -16.42 -11.66
N THR A 95 1.81 -16.85 -12.75
CA THR A 95 0.78 -17.91 -12.79
C THR A 95 1.36 -19.21 -13.35
N PRO A 96 0.78 -20.40 -13.07
CA PRO A 96 1.26 -21.68 -13.61
C PRO A 96 1.46 -21.70 -15.14
N THR A 97 0.61 -20.96 -15.87
CA THR A 97 0.69 -20.84 -17.33
C THR A 97 0.70 -19.37 -17.76
N LYS A 98 1.26 -19.09 -18.94
CA LYS A 98 1.30 -17.74 -19.53
C LYS A 98 -0.09 -17.26 -19.92
N GLU A 99 -0.93 -18.20 -20.35
CA GLU A 99 -2.31 -17.96 -20.77
C GLU A 99 -3.16 -17.45 -19.61
N GLU A 100 -2.94 -17.94 -18.38
CA GLU A 100 -3.65 -17.48 -17.19
C GLU A 100 -3.29 -16.04 -16.82
N ALA A 101 -2.02 -15.62 -16.99
CA ALA A 101 -1.63 -14.22 -16.85
C ALA A 101 -2.23 -13.36 -17.97
N GLY A 102 -2.33 -13.89 -19.19
CA GLY A 102 -2.95 -13.22 -20.33
C GLY A 102 -2.06 -12.19 -21.02
N PRO A 103 -2.52 -11.61 -22.14
CA PRO A 103 -1.69 -10.84 -23.06
C PRO A 103 -1.34 -9.43 -22.57
N THR A 104 -1.99 -8.94 -21.52
CA THR A 104 -1.77 -7.60 -20.96
C THR A 104 -0.71 -7.60 -19.85
N ASN A 105 -0.14 -8.76 -19.51
CA ASN A 105 0.77 -8.94 -18.38
C ASN A 105 2.13 -9.48 -18.82
N ASN A 106 3.17 -9.05 -18.12
CA ASN A 106 4.48 -9.72 -18.20
C ASN A 106 4.41 -10.98 -17.35
N TRP A 107 4.46 -12.14 -17.99
CA TRP A 107 4.43 -13.43 -17.31
C TRP A 107 5.83 -13.96 -17.03
N ALA A 108 5.99 -14.64 -15.89
CA ALA A 108 7.17 -15.43 -15.57
C ALA A 108 6.76 -16.73 -14.85
N ALA A 109 7.54 -17.80 -15.05
CA ALA A 109 7.28 -19.08 -14.40
C ALA A 109 7.42 -18.94 -12.87
N PRO A 110 6.42 -19.38 -12.06
CA PRO A 110 6.42 -19.13 -10.62
C PRO A 110 7.63 -19.72 -9.88
N ALA A 111 7.95 -20.99 -10.13
CA ALA A 111 9.04 -21.67 -9.43
C ALA A 111 10.41 -21.02 -9.68
N GLU A 112 10.73 -20.75 -10.95
CA GLU A 112 11.98 -20.07 -11.34
C GLU A 112 12.06 -18.65 -10.74
N THR A 113 10.92 -17.94 -10.72
CA THR A 113 10.84 -16.58 -10.19
C THR A 113 11.03 -16.57 -8.67
N TYR A 114 10.43 -17.50 -7.93
CA TYR A 114 10.68 -17.67 -6.49
C TYR A 114 12.15 -17.96 -6.22
N THR A 115 12.77 -18.90 -6.94
CA THR A 115 14.20 -19.21 -6.78
C THR A 115 15.06 -17.96 -6.97
N LYS A 116 14.85 -17.23 -8.08
CA LYS A 116 15.58 -15.99 -8.38
C LYS A 116 15.42 -14.94 -7.28
N LEU A 117 14.19 -14.73 -6.79
CA LEU A 117 13.92 -13.75 -5.74
C LEU A 117 14.50 -14.15 -4.39
N HIS A 118 14.43 -15.44 -4.03
CA HIS A 118 15.03 -15.95 -2.79
C HIS A 118 16.56 -15.84 -2.82
N GLU A 119 17.19 -16.06 -3.98
CA GLU A 119 18.62 -15.79 -4.15
C GLU A 119 18.95 -14.31 -3.94
N MET A 120 18.15 -13.40 -4.49
CA MET A 120 18.33 -11.95 -4.29
C MET A 120 18.12 -11.51 -2.84
N LEU A 121 17.18 -12.14 -2.14
CA LEU A 121 16.82 -11.85 -0.74
C LEU A 121 17.78 -12.46 0.27
N ARG A 122 18.61 -13.45 -0.12
CA ARG A 122 19.52 -14.13 0.80
C ARG A 122 20.49 -13.13 1.45
N GLY A 123 20.36 -12.96 2.76
CA GLY A 123 21.17 -12.00 3.53
C GLY A 123 20.95 -10.52 3.15
N ALA A 124 19.87 -10.20 2.43
CA ALA A 124 19.60 -8.85 1.92
C ALA A 124 19.38 -7.79 3.00
N MET A 125 18.95 -8.22 4.20
CA MET A 125 18.62 -7.34 5.32
C MET A 125 19.71 -7.31 6.40
N ARG A 126 20.91 -7.86 6.15
CA ARG A 126 22.02 -7.80 7.11
C ARG A 126 22.30 -6.37 7.56
N GLY A 127 22.35 -6.16 8.89
CA GLY A 127 22.53 -4.86 9.50
C GLY A 127 21.32 -3.91 9.36
N ARG A 128 20.15 -4.41 8.95
CA ARG A 128 18.90 -3.66 8.80
C ARG A 128 17.83 -4.22 9.72
N THR A 129 16.85 -3.38 10.06
CA THR A 129 15.65 -3.82 10.76
C THR A 129 14.66 -4.38 9.76
N MET A 130 14.13 -5.58 10.03
CA MET A 130 13.01 -6.16 9.31
C MET A 130 11.71 -5.75 10.00
N PHE A 131 10.95 -4.86 9.38
CA PHE A 131 9.64 -4.45 9.85
C PHE A 131 8.59 -5.46 9.39
N VAL A 132 7.71 -5.89 10.29
CA VAL A 132 6.52 -6.66 9.98
C VAL A 132 5.32 -5.74 10.15
N VAL A 133 4.68 -5.40 9.03
CA VAL A 133 3.63 -4.38 8.95
C VAL A 133 2.27 -5.05 8.70
N PRO A 134 1.47 -5.32 9.76
CA PRO A 134 0.11 -5.80 9.58
C PRO A 134 -0.80 -4.67 9.08
N TYR A 135 -1.70 -4.95 8.15
CA TYR A 135 -2.67 -3.96 7.66
C TYR A 135 -3.98 -4.60 7.17
N ILE A 136 -5.05 -3.80 7.14
CA ILE A 136 -6.27 -4.14 6.42
C ILE A 136 -6.55 -3.17 5.27
N MET A 137 -7.11 -3.74 4.21
CA MET A 137 -7.63 -3.02 3.05
C MET A 137 -9.15 -2.96 3.14
N GLY A 138 -9.70 -1.75 3.26
CA GLY A 138 -11.13 -1.49 3.45
C GLY A 138 -11.53 -1.20 4.90
N PRO A 139 -12.78 -0.78 5.13
CA PRO A 139 -13.30 -0.52 6.48
C PRO A 139 -13.29 -1.78 7.37
N PRO A 140 -12.95 -1.71 8.67
CA PRO A 140 -12.81 -2.91 9.52
C PRO A 140 -14.00 -3.87 9.51
N ASP A 141 -15.21 -3.33 9.43
CA ASP A 141 -16.46 -4.10 9.50
C ASP A 141 -17.00 -4.53 8.13
N SER A 142 -16.31 -4.18 7.03
CA SER A 142 -16.73 -4.56 5.69
C SER A 142 -16.45 -6.04 5.42
N PRO A 143 -17.38 -6.79 4.79
CA PRO A 143 -17.12 -8.15 4.33
C PRO A 143 -16.08 -8.23 3.21
N LEU A 144 -15.87 -7.12 2.47
CA LEU A 144 -14.85 -7.03 1.42
C LEU A 144 -13.44 -6.81 1.98
N THR A 145 -13.30 -6.56 3.27
CA THR A 145 -12.00 -6.23 3.87
C THR A 145 -11.04 -7.40 3.81
N LYS A 146 -9.84 -7.13 3.30
CA LYS A 146 -8.74 -8.10 3.24
C LYS A 146 -7.64 -7.74 4.22
N VAL A 147 -7.06 -8.77 4.82
CA VAL A 147 -5.89 -8.64 5.69
C VAL A 147 -4.63 -8.87 4.86
N GLY A 148 -3.60 -8.07 5.09
CA GLY A 148 -2.27 -8.29 4.55
C GLY A 148 -1.20 -8.05 5.61
N PHE A 149 -0.05 -8.65 5.38
CA PHE A 149 1.19 -8.36 6.10
C PHE A 149 2.25 -8.02 5.09
N GLU A 150 2.99 -6.95 5.33
CA GLU A 150 4.14 -6.57 4.53
C GLU A 150 5.40 -6.63 5.40
N ILE A 151 6.37 -7.45 4.98
CA ILE A 151 7.73 -7.40 5.50
C ILE A 151 8.53 -6.41 4.67
N THR A 152 9.23 -5.49 5.31
CA THR A 152 10.06 -4.47 4.64
C THR A 152 11.29 -4.14 5.46
N ASP A 153 12.38 -3.75 4.81
CA ASP A 153 13.58 -3.17 5.45
C ASP A 153 13.62 -1.63 5.36
N SER A 154 12.52 -0.99 4.96
CA SER A 154 12.45 0.45 4.72
C SER A 154 11.49 1.14 5.69
N ILE A 155 12.04 2.04 6.51
CA ILE A 155 11.24 2.88 7.42
C ILE A 155 10.27 3.82 6.67
N TYR A 156 10.66 4.28 5.47
CA TYR A 156 9.78 5.09 4.61
C TYR A 156 8.52 4.32 4.21
N VAL A 157 8.67 3.03 3.90
CA VAL A 157 7.56 2.16 3.55
C VAL A 157 6.61 1.99 4.73
N VAL A 158 7.13 1.75 5.94
CA VAL A 158 6.30 1.63 7.17
C VAL A 158 5.47 2.89 7.41
N LEU A 159 6.12 4.07 7.37
CA LEU A 159 5.45 5.36 7.57
C LEU A 159 4.36 5.62 6.52
N SER A 160 4.64 5.29 5.26
CA SER A 160 3.69 5.46 4.16
C SER A 160 2.53 4.46 4.23
N MET A 161 2.80 3.20 4.60
CA MET A 161 1.77 2.17 4.79
C MET A 161 0.81 2.52 5.93
N ARG A 162 1.31 3.19 6.98
CA ARG A 162 0.49 3.72 8.06
C ARG A 162 -0.58 4.71 7.56
N ILE A 163 -0.23 5.55 6.59
CA ILE A 163 -1.16 6.52 5.98
C ILE A 163 -2.10 5.79 5.01
N MET A 164 -1.52 4.98 4.12
CA MET A 164 -2.24 4.39 2.99
C MET A 164 -3.17 3.24 3.36
N THR A 165 -2.99 2.65 4.54
CA THR A 165 -3.78 1.51 5.01
C THR A 165 -4.25 1.72 6.46
N ARG A 166 -5.12 0.83 6.92
CA ARG A 166 -5.43 0.72 8.35
C ARG A 166 -4.45 -0.27 8.96
N MET A 167 -3.30 0.25 9.37
CA MET A 167 -2.15 -0.51 9.82
C MET A 167 -2.26 -0.92 11.30
N GLY A 168 -1.60 -2.00 11.71
CA GLY A 168 -1.34 -2.31 13.11
C GLY A 168 -2.33 -3.27 13.75
N ALA A 169 -2.64 -3.00 15.02
CA ALA A 169 -3.47 -3.86 15.88
C ALA A 169 -4.84 -4.22 15.28
N VAL A 170 -5.43 -3.31 14.49
CA VAL A 170 -6.72 -3.55 13.82
C VAL A 170 -6.66 -4.76 12.87
N ALA A 171 -5.54 -4.96 12.19
CA ALA A 171 -5.34 -6.05 11.24
C ALA A 171 -5.06 -7.38 11.95
N VAL A 172 -4.25 -7.34 13.01
CA VAL A 172 -4.02 -8.52 13.86
C VAL A 172 -5.33 -9.00 14.47
N LYS A 173 -6.15 -8.08 15.00
CA LYS A 173 -7.48 -8.39 15.53
C LYS A 173 -8.40 -8.98 14.46
N ARG A 174 -8.38 -8.44 13.24
CA ARG A 174 -9.22 -8.92 12.13
C ARG A 174 -8.83 -10.32 11.67
N LEU A 175 -7.54 -10.64 11.61
CA LEU A 175 -7.06 -11.97 11.27
C LEU A 175 -7.39 -12.99 12.36
N GLY A 176 -7.22 -12.60 13.62
CA GLY A 176 -7.29 -13.50 14.76
C GLY A 176 -6.18 -14.56 14.72
N ASN A 177 -6.40 -15.68 15.42
CA ASN A 177 -5.39 -16.71 15.66
C ASN A 177 -5.61 -17.98 14.83
N ASN A 178 -6.53 -17.97 13.86
CA ASN A 178 -6.75 -19.12 12.97
C ASN A 178 -5.53 -19.27 12.04
N PRO A 179 -4.78 -20.39 12.10
CA PRO A 179 -3.63 -20.61 11.21
C PRO A 179 -4.04 -20.70 9.72
N ASN A 180 -5.31 -21.02 9.44
CA ASN A 180 -5.85 -21.13 8.09
C ASN A 180 -6.56 -19.84 7.63
N GLY A 181 -6.38 -18.73 8.33
CA GLY A 181 -6.95 -17.44 7.91
C GLY A 181 -6.43 -17.01 6.53
N GLU A 182 -7.29 -16.43 5.68
CA GLU A 182 -6.86 -15.83 4.41
C GLU A 182 -6.22 -14.46 4.66
N TRP A 183 -4.94 -14.31 4.28
CA TRP A 183 -4.23 -13.03 4.30
C TRP A 183 -3.17 -12.98 3.20
N ASN A 184 -2.82 -11.77 2.75
CA ASN A 184 -1.80 -11.54 1.74
C ASN A 184 -0.39 -11.48 2.36
N ARG A 185 0.56 -12.18 1.74
CA ARG A 185 1.98 -12.25 2.13
C ARG A 185 2.81 -11.32 1.24
N GLY A 186 3.16 -10.15 1.73
CA GLY A 186 4.06 -9.22 1.04
C GLY A 186 5.47 -9.25 1.61
N VAL A 187 6.49 -9.42 0.76
CA VAL A 187 7.90 -9.25 1.13
C VAL A 187 8.50 -8.16 0.25
N HIS A 188 9.14 -7.18 0.89
CA HIS A 188 9.83 -6.08 0.26
C HIS A 188 11.26 -5.98 0.80
N SER A 189 12.23 -5.71 -0.08
CA SER A 189 13.57 -5.26 0.32
C SER A 189 14.11 -4.22 -0.64
N LEU A 190 14.70 -3.16 -0.08
CA LEU A 190 15.42 -2.15 -0.86
C LEU A 190 16.59 -2.75 -1.66
N LEU A 191 17.16 -3.87 -1.18
CA LEU A 191 18.46 -4.37 -1.62
C LEU A 191 19.51 -3.24 -1.62
N ASP A 192 20.07 -2.97 -2.79
CA ASP A 192 21.01 -1.91 -3.14
C ASP A 192 20.36 -0.78 -3.98
N VAL A 193 19.04 -0.87 -4.23
CA VAL A 193 18.28 0.01 -5.14
C VAL A 193 18.90 0.04 -6.55
N ASN A 194 19.57 -1.04 -6.96
CA ASN A 194 20.07 -1.20 -8.31
C ASN A 194 18.92 -1.54 -9.26
N PRO A 195 18.68 -0.75 -10.34
CA PRO A 195 17.62 -1.03 -11.30
C PRO A 195 17.72 -2.42 -11.96
N ASP A 196 18.92 -2.98 -12.11
CA ASP A 196 19.13 -4.32 -12.73
C ASP A 196 18.62 -5.47 -11.85
N ARG A 197 18.46 -5.21 -10.55
CA ARG A 197 17.95 -6.16 -9.55
C ARG A 197 16.54 -5.80 -9.10
N ARG A 198 15.86 -4.92 -9.83
CA ARG A 198 14.49 -4.49 -9.51
C ARG A 198 13.47 -5.45 -10.08
N LEU A 199 12.63 -6.03 -9.23
CA LEU A 199 11.53 -6.93 -9.61
C LEU A 199 10.34 -6.73 -8.70
N ILE A 200 9.13 -6.69 -9.27
CA ILE A 200 7.87 -6.61 -8.53
C ILE A 200 6.99 -7.77 -9.00
N CYS A 201 7.03 -8.89 -8.28
CA CYS A 201 6.42 -10.14 -8.68
C CYS A 201 5.17 -10.46 -7.85
N HIS A 202 4.14 -10.94 -8.52
CA HIS A 202 2.85 -11.30 -7.92
C HIS A 202 2.60 -12.79 -8.15
N PHE A 203 2.21 -13.51 -7.09
CA PHE A 203 1.90 -14.93 -7.10
C PHE A 203 0.43 -15.11 -6.70
N PRO A 204 -0.52 -15.04 -7.65
CA PRO A 204 -1.94 -14.96 -7.33
C PRO A 204 -2.48 -16.18 -6.58
N GLN A 205 -1.98 -17.38 -6.90
CA GLN A 205 -2.38 -18.65 -6.28
C GLN A 205 -2.01 -18.68 -4.79
N ASP A 206 -0.88 -18.08 -4.43
CA ASP A 206 -0.34 -18.10 -3.06
C ASP A 206 -0.81 -16.91 -2.22
N ASN A 207 -1.52 -15.96 -2.84
CA ASN A 207 -1.83 -14.65 -2.28
C ASN A 207 -0.54 -13.96 -1.79
N ALA A 208 0.52 -13.99 -2.61
CA ALA A 208 1.83 -13.51 -2.25
C ALA A 208 2.38 -12.47 -3.24
N ILE A 209 3.21 -11.57 -2.73
CA ILE A 209 3.87 -10.49 -3.47
C ILE A 209 5.31 -10.41 -2.98
N ILE A 210 6.27 -10.36 -3.89
CA ILE A 210 7.67 -10.12 -3.55
C ILE A 210 8.18 -8.95 -4.41
N SER A 211 8.68 -7.91 -3.76
CA SER A 211 9.24 -6.72 -4.39
C SER A 211 10.66 -6.49 -3.92
N VAL A 212 11.59 -6.27 -4.85
CA VAL A 212 13.00 -6.05 -4.54
C VAL A 212 13.59 -4.92 -5.38
N GLY A 213 14.57 -4.20 -4.83
CA GLY A 213 15.40 -3.25 -5.58
C GLY A 213 14.74 -1.89 -5.90
N SER A 214 13.67 -1.53 -5.20
CA SER A 214 13.01 -0.22 -5.28
C SER A 214 12.63 0.25 -3.87
N GLY A 215 12.55 1.55 -3.66
CA GLY A 215 12.02 2.28 -2.51
C GLY A 215 10.81 3.16 -2.86
N TYR A 216 10.28 3.10 -4.09
CA TYR A 216 9.34 4.08 -4.61
C TYR A 216 7.89 3.59 -4.71
N GLY A 217 6.98 4.30 -4.03
CA GLY A 217 5.53 4.31 -4.29
C GLY A 217 4.91 2.94 -4.57
N GLY A 218 4.30 2.79 -5.76
CA GLY A 218 3.55 1.57 -6.12
C GLY A 218 4.40 0.30 -6.32
N ASN A 219 5.73 0.37 -6.26
CA ASN A 219 6.60 -0.81 -6.24
C ASN A 219 6.72 -1.38 -4.83
N VAL A 220 6.61 -0.52 -3.80
CA VAL A 220 6.96 -0.86 -2.41
C VAL A 220 5.77 -0.81 -1.48
N LEU A 221 4.77 0.03 -1.73
CA LEU A 221 3.51 0.03 -0.99
C LEU A 221 2.66 -1.13 -1.51
N LEU A 222 2.93 -2.35 -1.05
CA LEU A 222 2.38 -3.57 -1.65
C LEU A 222 0.86 -3.65 -1.48
N SER A 223 0.32 -2.97 -0.46
CA SER A 223 -1.12 -2.78 -0.30
C SER A 223 -1.79 -2.07 -1.49
N LYS A 224 -1.10 -1.14 -2.15
CA LYS A 224 -1.68 -0.23 -3.14
C LYS A 224 -1.98 -0.92 -4.46
N LYS A 225 -1.06 -0.92 -5.43
CA LYS A 225 -1.36 -1.51 -6.75
C LYS A 225 -1.19 -3.03 -6.74
N CYS A 226 -0.26 -3.55 -5.95
CA CYS A 226 0.07 -4.97 -5.94
C CYS A 226 -1.07 -5.81 -5.33
N LEU A 227 -1.52 -5.48 -4.12
CA LEU A 227 -2.68 -6.12 -3.52
C LEU A 227 -3.99 -5.57 -4.06
N ALA A 228 -4.25 -4.26 -3.98
CA ALA A 228 -5.62 -3.78 -4.19
C ALA A 228 -6.14 -3.92 -5.64
N LEU A 229 -5.25 -4.08 -6.63
CA LEU A 229 -5.64 -4.34 -8.01
C LEU A 229 -5.16 -5.70 -8.53
N ARG A 230 -3.86 -6.01 -8.48
CA ARG A 230 -3.34 -7.21 -9.18
C ARG A 230 -3.75 -8.50 -8.49
N ILE A 231 -3.35 -8.69 -7.23
CA ILE A 231 -3.84 -9.84 -6.44
C ILE A 231 -5.34 -9.69 -6.16
N GLY A 232 -5.82 -8.48 -5.89
CA GLY A 232 -7.20 -8.16 -5.61
C GLY A 232 -8.15 -8.60 -6.71
N SER A 233 -7.85 -8.34 -7.99
CA SER A 233 -8.68 -8.76 -9.12
C SER A 233 -8.73 -10.29 -9.28
N TYR A 234 -7.63 -10.98 -8.98
CA TYR A 234 -7.62 -12.44 -8.95
C TYR A 234 -8.51 -13.01 -7.83
N LEU A 235 -8.40 -12.45 -6.62
CA LEU A 235 -9.28 -12.80 -5.50
C LEU A 235 -10.74 -12.48 -5.83
N ALA A 236 -11.00 -11.32 -6.42
CA ALA A 236 -12.32 -10.85 -6.84
C ALA A 236 -12.97 -11.82 -7.81
N ARG A 237 -12.23 -12.26 -8.84
CA ARG A 237 -12.67 -13.30 -9.77
C ARG A 237 -13.01 -14.61 -9.06
N LYS A 238 -12.18 -15.06 -8.11
CA LYS A 238 -12.39 -16.32 -7.37
C LYS A 238 -13.57 -16.24 -6.40
N GLN A 239 -13.85 -15.07 -5.85
CA GLN A 239 -14.75 -14.89 -4.72
C GLN A 239 -16.05 -14.15 -5.09
N GLY A 240 -16.25 -13.79 -6.35
CA GLY A 240 -17.49 -13.19 -6.85
C GLY A 240 -17.68 -11.70 -6.50
N TRP A 241 -16.61 -10.91 -6.59
CA TRP A 241 -16.63 -9.45 -6.44
C TRP A 241 -15.73 -8.79 -7.51
N LEU A 242 -15.56 -7.47 -7.48
CA LEU A 242 -14.78 -6.70 -8.46
C LEU A 242 -13.71 -5.84 -7.76
N ALA A 243 -12.48 -5.86 -8.27
CA ALA A 243 -11.39 -5.01 -7.78
C ALA A 243 -10.92 -4.09 -8.90
N GLU A 244 -11.35 -2.83 -8.86
CA GLU A 244 -11.28 -1.95 -10.02
C GLU A 244 -10.47 -0.69 -9.78
N HIS A 245 -9.83 -0.21 -10.83
CA HIS A 245 -9.09 1.06 -10.85
C HIS A 245 -10.06 2.23 -11.07
N MET A 246 -10.91 2.48 -10.08
CA MET A 246 -11.98 3.48 -10.13
C MET A 246 -11.94 4.41 -8.91
N LEU A 247 -12.22 5.69 -9.14
CA LEU A 247 -12.64 6.57 -8.06
C LEU A 247 -14.06 6.22 -7.61
N ILE A 248 -14.44 6.68 -6.42
CA ILE A 248 -15.80 6.62 -5.89
C ILE A 248 -16.17 8.01 -5.35
N LEU A 249 -17.28 8.56 -5.84
CA LEU A 249 -17.84 9.81 -5.34
C LEU A 249 -19.35 9.72 -5.14
N GLY A 250 -19.88 10.53 -4.24
CA GLY A 250 -21.31 10.74 -4.05
C GLY A 250 -21.73 12.10 -4.58
N VAL A 251 -22.75 12.12 -5.44
CA VAL A 251 -23.37 13.32 -6.01
C VAL A 251 -24.74 13.50 -5.36
N GLU A 252 -24.94 14.63 -4.68
CA GLU A 252 -26.20 14.99 -4.03
C GLU A 252 -26.86 16.12 -4.82
N ALA A 253 -28.11 15.88 -5.23
CA ALA A 253 -28.95 16.85 -5.92
C ALA A 253 -29.51 17.89 -4.94
N PRO A 254 -29.98 19.06 -5.44
CA PRO A 254 -30.56 20.11 -4.57
C PRO A 254 -31.77 19.66 -3.74
N ASP A 255 -32.47 18.61 -4.17
CA ASP A 255 -33.60 18.02 -3.46
C ASP A 255 -33.19 16.98 -2.39
N GLY A 256 -31.90 16.78 -2.17
CA GLY A 256 -31.33 15.88 -1.18
C GLY A 256 -31.12 14.43 -1.64
N ARG A 257 -31.51 14.06 -2.87
CA ARG A 257 -31.24 12.72 -3.39
C ARG A 257 -29.75 12.55 -3.68
N LYS A 258 -29.16 11.45 -3.20
CA LYS A 258 -27.74 11.14 -3.37
C LYS A 258 -27.52 9.88 -4.19
N HIS A 259 -26.68 9.98 -5.20
CA HIS A 259 -26.24 8.88 -6.05
C HIS A 259 -24.73 8.68 -5.91
N TYR A 260 -24.26 7.44 -6.04
CA TYR A 260 -22.83 7.13 -6.03
C TYR A 260 -22.37 6.76 -7.42
N VAL A 261 -21.18 7.22 -7.78
CA VAL A 261 -20.55 6.99 -9.08
C VAL A 261 -19.18 6.35 -8.85
N ALA A 262 -18.94 5.20 -9.47
CA ALA A 262 -17.62 4.64 -9.66
C ALA A 262 -17.15 4.95 -11.09
N ALA A 263 -15.94 5.47 -11.26
CA ALA A 263 -15.45 5.88 -12.58
C ALA A 263 -13.98 5.52 -12.81
N ALA A 264 -13.70 4.82 -13.90
CA ALA A 264 -12.34 4.45 -14.31
C ALA A 264 -11.79 5.48 -15.29
N PHE A 265 -10.59 5.99 -15.00
CA PHE A 265 -9.84 6.87 -15.87
C PHE A 265 -8.39 6.38 -15.97
N PRO A 266 -7.76 6.41 -17.16
CA PRO A 266 -6.31 6.27 -17.27
C PRO A 266 -5.56 7.37 -16.51
N SER A 267 -4.26 7.19 -16.34
CA SER A 267 -3.39 8.21 -15.77
C SER A 267 -3.46 9.52 -16.59
N ALA A 268 -3.27 10.65 -15.90
CA ALA A 268 -3.30 12.00 -16.48
C ALA A 268 -4.63 12.46 -17.09
N CYS A 269 -5.75 11.78 -16.83
CA CYS A 269 -7.09 12.18 -17.30
C CYS A 269 -7.93 12.95 -16.26
N GLY A 270 -7.32 13.53 -15.21
CA GLY A 270 -8.03 14.36 -14.23
C GLY A 270 -8.85 13.58 -13.18
N LYS A 271 -8.55 12.29 -12.95
CA LYS A 271 -9.27 11.40 -12.02
C LYS A 271 -9.45 12.02 -10.61
N THR A 272 -8.36 12.48 -9.98
CA THR A 272 -8.41 13.09 -8.64
C THR A 272 -9.20 14.41 -8.63
N ASN A 273 -9.12 15.22 -9.70
CA ASN A 273 -9.92 16.44 -9.81
C ASN A 273 -11.42 16.10 -9.89
N PHE A 274 -11.80 15.04 -10.60
CA PHE A 274 -13.20 14.61 -10.68
C PHE A 274 -13.69 14.02 -9.35
N ALA A 275 -12.88 13.20 -8.67
CA ALA A 275 -13.21 12.65 -7.36
C ALA A 275 -13.46 13.73 -6.30
N MET A 276 -12.72 14.84 -6.39
CA MET A 276 -12.78 15.98 -5.46
C MET A 276 -13.47 17.22 -6.06
N LEU A 277 -14.37 17.02 -7.04
CA LEU A 277 -15.00 18.09 -7.78
C LEU A 277 -15.73 19.08 -6.85
N ILE A 278 -15.49 20.37 -7.05
CA ILE A 278 -16.34 21.44 -6.52
C ILE A 278 -17.32 21.80 -7.63
N PRO A 279 -18.64 21.61 -7.46
CA PRO A 279 -19.61 21.94 -8.49
C PRO A 279 -19.47 23.41 -8.95
N PRO A 280 -19.41 23.68 -10.26
CA PRO A 280 -19.31 25.07 -10.74
C PRO A 280 -20.62 25.82 -10.49
N ALA A 281 -20.55 27.15 -10.52
CA ALA A 281 -21.63 28.02 -10.07
C ALA A 281 -23.01 27.77 -10.72
N HIS A 282 -23.05 27.31 -11.98
CA HIS A 282 -24.30 27.00 -12.69
C HIS A 282 -24.99 25.71 -12.17
N PHE A 283 -24.29 24.84 -11.45
CA PHE A 283 -24.86 23.70 -10.72
C PHE A 283 -25.16 24.04 -9.26
N LYS A 284 -25.73 25.23 -9.00
CA LYS A 284 -26.08 25.68 -7.65
C LYS A 284 -26.96 24.65 -6.93
N GLY A 285 -26.61 24.33 -5.69
CA GLY A 285 -27.33 23.37 -4.83
C GLY A 285 -26.86 21.93 -4.95
N TRP A 286 -26.10 21.58 -5.99
CA TRP A 286 -25.46 20.27 -6.08
C TRP A 286 -24.25 20.18 -5.13
N LYS A 287 -24.03 19.01 -4.55
CA LYS A 287 -22.85 18.73 -3.73
C LYS A 287 -22.16 17.45 -4.22
N VAL A 288 -20.83 17.44 -4.14
CA VAL A 288 -20.01 16.26 -4.41
C VAL A 288 -19.20 15.94 -3.17
N THR A 289 -19.15 14.65 -2.82
CA THR A 289 -18.37 14.12 -1.70
C THR A 289 -17.52 12.96 -2.19
N THR A 290 -16.23 12.96 -1.86
CA THR A 290 -15.31 11.87 -2.23
C THR A 290 -15.41 10.71 -1.25
N VAL A 291 -15.31 9.48 -1.76
CA VAL A 291 -15.09 8.25 -0.96
C VAL A 291 -13.68 7.70 -1.23
N GLY A 292 -13.18 7.84 -2.47
CA GLY A 292 -11.82 7.49 -2.86
C GLY A 292 -11.54 7.96 -4.28
N ASP A 293 -10.28 8.18 -4.65
CA ASP A 293 -9.90 8.69 -5.97
C ASP A 293 -9.17 7.68 -6.85
N ASP A 294 -8.90 6.46 -6.35
CA ASP A 294 -8.01 5.54 -7.03
C ASP A 294 -8.56 4.12 -7.21
N ILE A 295 -9.07 3.49 -6.15
CA ILE A 295 -9.43 2.06 -6.14
C ILE A 295 -10.84 1.87 -5.58
N ALA A 296 -11.61 0.98 -6.21
CA ALA A 296 -12.93 0.57 -5.77
C ALA A 296 -13.02 -0.95 -5.71
N TRP A 297 -13.39 -1.49 -4.55
CA TRP A 297 -13.80 -2.88 -4.42
C TRP A 297 -15.31 -2.96 -4.36
N MET A 298 -15.92 -3.74 -5.25
CA MET A 298 -17.37 -3.74 -5.45
C MET A 298 -17.98 -5.13 -5.38
N GLN A 299 -19.15 -5.24 -4.78
CA GLN A 299 -19.88 -6.52 -4.63
C GLN A 299 -21.38 -6.31 -4.68
N ILE A 300 -22.10 -7.28 -5.25
CA ILE A 300 -23.56 -7.30 -5.22
C ILE A 300 -24.02 -7.63 -3.79
N GLY A 301 -24.74 -6.70 -3.17
CA GLY A 301 -25.33 -6.87 -1.85
C GLY A 301 -26.56 -7.79 -1.87
N LYS A 302 -27.06 -8.13 -0.68
CA LYS A 302 -28.23 -9.02 -0.51
C LYS A 302 -29.51 -8.47 -1.15
N ASP A 303 -29.57 -7.17 -1.38
CA ASP A 303 -30.70 -6.48 -2.02
C ASP A 303 -30.53 -6.31 -3.55
N GLY A 304 -29.48 -6.92 -4.13
CA GLY A 304 -29.18 -6.87 -5.56
C GLY A 304 -28.45 -5.61 -6.03
N ARG A 305 -28.15 -4.64 -5.16
CA ARG A 305 -27.39 -3.44 -5.54
C ARG A 305 -25.89 -3.71 -5.55
N LEU A 306 -25.14 -3.02 -6.43
CA LEU A 306 -23.69 -3.01 -6.40
C LEU A 306 -23.19 -2.01 -5.35
N TYR A 307 -22.53 -2.51 -4.31
CA TYR A 307 -21.89 -1.70 -3.28
C TYR A 307 -20.41 -1.55 -3.58
N ALA A 308 -19.83 -0.40 -3.22
CA ALA A 308 -18.41 -0.11 -3.39
C ALA A 308 -17.78 0.31 -2.07
N VAL A 309 -16.54 -0.12 -1.82
CA VAL A 309 -15.68 0.40 -0.74
C VAL A 309 -14.37 0.92 -1.34
N ASN A 310 -13.83 1.97 -0.75
CA ASN A 310 -12.43 2.35 -0.97
C ASN A 310 -11.56 1.46 -0.05
N PRO A 311 -10.70 0.60 -0.61
CA PRO A 311 -9.82 -0.24 0.20
C PRO A 311 -8.69 0.55 0.88
N GLU A 312 -8.35 1.74 0.39
CA GLU A 312 -7.25 2.56 0.91
C GLU A 312 -7.70 3.39 2.14
N ASN A 313 -6.71 4.01 2.80
CA ASN A 313 -6.91 4.90 3.94
C ASN A 313 -6.27 6.29 3.76
N GLY A 314 -5.56 6.51 2.66
CA GLY A 314 -4.88 7.76 2.34
C GLY A 314 -4.82 8.03 0.85
N TYR A 315 -4.27 9.19 0.48
CA TYR A 315 -4.07 9.61 -0.90
C TYR A 315 -2.58 9.55 -1.26
N PHE A 316 -2.26 8.91 -2.38
CA PHE A 316 -0.90 8.89 -2.94
C PHE A 316 -0.92 9.54 -4.34
N GLY A 317 -1.12 10.86 -4.34
CA GLY A 317 -1.40 11.66 -5.53
C GLY A 317 -0.15 12.25 -6.20
N VAL A 318 -0.27 12.55 -7.49
CA VAL A 318 0.76 13.28 -8.25
C VAL A 318 0.67 14.77 -7.90
N VAL A 319 1.76 15.33 -7.37
CA VAL A 319 1.79 16.74 -6.91
C VAL A 319 1.85 17.75 -8.06
N PRO A 320 2.74 17.63 -9.07
CA PRO A 320 2.79 18.60 -10.17
C PRO A 320 1.43 18.80 -10.85
N GLY A 321 1.00 20.07 -10.97
CA GLY A 321 -0.31 20.46 -11.51
C GLY A 321 -1.41 20.63 -10.46
N THR A 322 -1.21 20.18 -9.22
CA THR A 322 -2.13 20.43 -8.10
C THR A 322 -1.95 21.84 -7.56
N SER A 323 -3.03 22.61 -7.50
CA SER A 323 -3.03 24.01 -7.04
C SER A 323 -4.41 24.43 -6.55
N TYR A 324 -4.54 25.56 -5.85
CA TYR A 324 -5.85 26.11 -5.48
C TYR A 324 -6.68 26.54 -6.71
N LYS A 325 -6.08 26.66 -7.90
CA LYS A 325 -6.84 26.90 -9.14
C LYS A 325 -7.44 25.61 -9.71
N SER A 326 -6.70 24.51 -9.64
CA SER A 326 -7.08 23.24 -10.27
C SER A 326 -7.82 22.29 -9.34
N ASN A 327 -7.40 22.19 -8.07
CA ASN A 327 -8.01 21.33 -7.07
C ASN A 327 -7.81 21.89 -5.64
N PRO A 328 -8.68 22.81 -5.20
CA PRO A 328 -8.62 23.36 -3.84
C PRO A 328 -8.77 22.32 -2.74
N ASN A 329 -9.57 21.28 -2.97
CA ASN A 329 -9.79 20.21 -1.99
C ASN A 329 -8.51 19.41 -1.75
N ALA A 330 -7.80 19.03 -2.81
CA ALA A 330 -6.50 18.37 -2.68
C ALA A 330 -5.47 19.25 -1.96
N MET A 331 -5.43 20.55 -2.27
CA MET A 331 -4.53 21.49 -1.58
C MET A 331 -4.79 21.53 -0.08
N LYS A 332 -6.07 21.58 0.33
CA LYS A 332 -6.48 21.54 1.73
C LYS A 332 -6.12 20.22 2.40
N SER A 333 -6.28 19.10 1.70
CA SER A 333 -5.94 17.78 2.22
C SER A 333 -4.44 17.59 2.52
N ILE A 334 -3.56 18.35 1.87
CA ILE A 334 -2.11 18.31 2.10
C ILE A 334 -1.60 19.49 2.95
N GLU A 335 -2.48 20.17 3.69
CA GLU A 335 -2.08 21.26 4.59
C GLU A 335 -1.30 20.77 5.81
N HIS A 336 -1.48 19.52 6.22
CA HIS A 336 -0.82 18.93 7.37
C HIS A 336 -0.69 17.40 7.24
N ASP A 337 0.12 16.78 8.12
CA ASP A 337 0.29 15.33 8.27
C ASP A 337 0.53 14.59 6.93
N THR A 338 1.43 15.15 6.10
CA THR A 338 1.72 14.69 4.73
C THR A 338 3.13 14.15 4.57
#